data_AF-A0A6A6C4W4-F1
#
_entry.id   AF-A0A6A6C4W4-F1
#
_cell.length_a   1.000
_cell.length_b   1.000
_cell.length_c   1.000
_cell.angle_alpha   90.00
_cell.angle_beta   90.00
_cell.angle_gamma   90.00
#
_symmetry.space_group_name_H-M   'P 1'
#
loop_
_entity.id
_entity.type
_entity.pdbx_description
1 polymer ?
#
loop_
_entity_poly.entity_id
_entity_poly.type
_entity_poly.pdbx_seq_one_letter_code
_entity_poly.pdbx_strand_id
1 'polypeptide(L)'
;MGHMGLAFAEGKDRGYLYNATDAEILRDLNNFYGLKKWGFVVYRCTHGDDDAWSRFMDRLNRHNDAVLRDNEQAPDLVASYDWTVQEDPALEGATKDEVRRRFRQLRGSLIQSETADDLDDFKKRTLMWENPRYKYCIHVDSEGLHMVLQRASDYF
;
A
#
# COMPACT_ATOMS: atom_id res chain seq x y z
N MET A 1 -14.31 9.09 -23.51
CA MET A 1 -13.47 8.99 -22.30
C MET A 1 -12.03 8.94 -22.77
N GLY A 2 -11.31 10.07 -22.72
CA GLY A 2 -9.91 10.12 -23.12
C GLY A 2 -9.07 9.28 -22.17
N HIS A 3 -8.09 8.57 -22.70
CA HIS A 3 -7.09 7.85 -21.92
C HIS A 3 -6.39 8.87 -21.01
N MET A 4 -6.75 8.91 -19.72
CA MET A 4 -6.02 9.71 -18.75
C MET A 4 -4.67 9.01 -18.59
N GLY A 5 -3.61 9.63 -19.09
CA GLY A 5 -2.26 9.27 -18.64
C GLY A 5 -2.18 9.46 -17.12
N LEU A 6 -1.21 8.82 -16.48
CA LEU A 6 -0.99 9.03 -15.05
C LEU A 6 -0.61 10.50 -14.83
N ALA A 7 -1.42 11.23 -14.07
CA ALA A 7 -1.27 12.66 -13.82
C ALA A 7 0.09 13.00 -13.23
N PHE A 8 0.61 12.16 -12.32
CA PHE A 8 1.94 12.39 -11.74
C PHE A 8 3.10 12.25 -12.75
N ALA A 9 2.85 11.57 -13.88
CA ALA A 9 3.81 11.35 -14.96
C ALA A 9 3.54 12.27 -16.16
N GLU A 10 2.61 13.21 -16.07
CA GLU A 10 2.34 14.16 -17.15
C GLU A 10 3.59 15.01 -17.42
N GLY A 11 3.98 15.11 -18.70
CA GLY A 11 5.19 15.82 -19.11
C GLY A 11 6.50 15.01 -18.99
N LYS A 12 6.45 13.77 -18.46
CA LYS A 12 7.57 12.83 -18.53
C LYS A 12 7.63 12.15 -19.90
N ASP A 13 8.81 11.65 -20.26
CA ASP A 13 9.00 10.90 -21.50
C ASP A 13 8.10 9.66 -21.57
N ARG A 14 7.68 9.27 -22.77
CA ARG A 14 6.78 8.11 -22.99
C ARG A 14 7.31 6.78 -22.43
N GLY A 15 8.63 6.66 -22.27
CA GLY A 15 9.29 5.50 -21.70
C GLY A 15 9.43 5.52 -20.17
N TYR A 16 8.99 6.59 -19.49
CA TYR A 16 9.27 6.82 -18.07
C TYR A 16 8.89 5.64 -17.19
N LEU A 17 7.66 5.15 -17.30
CA LEU A 17 7.17 4.03 -16.47
C LEU A 17 7.86 2.69 -16.75
N TYR A 18 8.60 2.57 -17.86
CA TYR A 18 9.35 1.36 -18.20
C TYR A 18 10.82 1.44 -17.79
N ASN A 19 11.35 2.65 -17.65
CA ASN A 19 12.78 2.89 -17.44
C ASN A 19 13.10 3.37 -16.02
N ALA A 20 12.14 3.98 -15.34
CA ALA A 20 12.29 4.38 -13.95
C ALA A 20 12.20 3.17 -13.03
N THR A 21 12.99 3.20 -11.96
CA THR A 21 12.90 2.25 -10.85
C THR A 21 11.59 2.42 -10.09
N ASP A 22 11.17 1.39 -9.35
CA ASP A 22 9.97 1.47 -8.51
C ASP A 22 10.13 2.57 -7.45
N ALA A 23 11.33 2.74 -6.90
CA ALA A 23 11.63 3.83 -5.97
C ALA A 23 11.48 5.23 -6.58
N GLU A 24 11.93 5.46 -7.82
CA GLU A 24 11.73 6.74 -8.52
C GLU A 24 10.25 7.02 -8.78
N ILE A 25 9.50 6.01 -9.23
CA ILE A 25 8.06 6.13 -9.44
C ILE A 25 7.35 6.48 -8.13
N LEU A 26 7.69 5.81 -7.03
CA LEU A 26 7.12 6.09 -5.71
C LEU A 26 7.45 7.50 -5.21
N ARG A 27 8.69 7.97 -5.38
CA ARG A 27 9.09 9.34 -4.98
C ARG A 27 8.32 10.38 -5.78
N ASP A 28 8.24 10.24 -7.10
CA ASP A 28 7.53 11.19 -7.96
C ASP A 28 6.03 11.20 -7.67
N LEU A 29 5.44 10.02 -7.47
CA LEU A 29 4.04 9.88 -7.07
C LEU A 29 3.78 10.59 -5.73
N ASN A 30 4.61 10.34 -4.71
CA ASN A 30 4.45 10.96 -3.39
C ASN A 30 4.65 12.47 -3.44
N ASN A 31 5.67 12.95 -4.17
CA ASN A 31 5.94 14.37 -4.34
C ASN A 31 4.79 15.09 -5.06
N PHE A 32 4.26 14.50 -6.13
CA PHE A 32 3.16 15.09 -6.90
C PHE A 32 1.90 15.31 -6.04
N TYR A 33 1.60 14.36 -5.16
CA TYR A 33 0.43 14.38 -4.28
C TYR A 33 0.70 14.94 -2.88
N GLY A 34 1.94 15.34 -2.57
CA GLY A 34 2.32 15.86 -1.25
C GLY A 34 2.19 14.84 -0.12
N LEU A 35 2.41 13.55 -0.42
CA LEU A 35 2.26 12.45 0.53
C LEU A 35 3.51 12.26 1.36
N LYS A 36 3.31 12.08 2.67
CA LYS A 36 4.39 11.78 3.63
C LYS A 36 4.56 10.29 3.89
N LYS A 37 3.62 9.48 3.41
CA LYS A 37 3.55 8.04 3.65
C LYS A 37 3.23 7.29 2.37
N TRP A 38 3.69 6.05 2.30
CA TRP A 38 3.29 5.11 1.25
C TRP A 38 3.14 3.70 1.83
N GLY A 39 2.58 2.78 1.05
CA GLY A 39 2.26 1.42 1.46
C GLY A 39 0.82 1.06 1.15
N PHE A 40 0.24 0.16 1.93
CA PHE A 40 -1.11 -0.36 1.73
C PHE A 40 -1.86 -0.37 3.06
N VAL A 41 -3.20 -0.31 2.99
CA VAL A 41 -4.05 -0.62 4.16
C VAL A 41 -4.22 -2.12 4.25
N VAL A 42 -3.82 -2.72 5.37
CA VAL A 42 -3.96 -4.16 5.64
C VAL A 42 -5.18 -4.40 6.52
N TYR A 43 -6.06 -5.32 6.13
CA TYR A 43 -7.17 -5.80 6.93
C TYR A 43 -6.85 -7.19 7.46
N ARG A 44 -6.70 -7.31 8.78
CA ARG A 44 -6.61 -8.59 9.48
C ARG A 44 -8.02 -9.15 9.61
N CYS A 45 -8.30 -10.26 8.93
CA CYS A 45 -9.61 -10.92 8.93
C CYS A 45 -9.59 -12.27 9.63
N THR A 46 -8.54 -12.52 10.40
CA THR A 46 -8.36 -13.71 11.23
C THR A 46 -7.64 -13.33 12.53
N HIS A 47 -8.25 -13.68 13.65
CA HIS A 47 -7.82 -13.29 15.00
C HIS A 47 -7.55 -14.50 15.89
N GLY A 48 -7.57 -15.71 15.33
CA GLY A 48 -7.37 -16.95 16.09
C GLY A 48 -5.93 -17.23 16.52
N ASP A 49 -4.95 -16.53 15.96
CA ASP A 49 -3.52 -16.74 16.24
C ASP A 49 -2.75 -15.41 16.11
N ASP A 50 -2.50 -14.76 17.25
CA ASP A 50 -1.74 -13.51 17.33
C ASP A 50 -0.24 -13.69 17.05
N ASP A 51 0.32 -14.85 17.40
CA ASP A 51 1.73 -15.15 17.17
C ASP A 51 2.01 -15.36 15.67
N ALA A 52 1.12 -16.07 14.98
CA ALA A 52 1.16 -16.19 13.52
C ALA A 52 1.02 -14.81 12.85
N TRP A 53 0.09 -13.99 13.33
CA TRP A 53 -0.09 -12.62 12.83
C TRP A 53 1.17 -11.77 12.99
N SER A 54 1.79 -11.79 14.17
CA SER A 54 3.04 -11.07 14.44
C SER A 54 4.15 -11.49 13.47
N ARG A 55 4.35 -12.81 13.30
CA ARG A 55 5.33 -13.36 12.35
C ARG A 55 5.06 -12.97 10.89
N PHE A 56 3.79 -12.86 10.53
CA PHE A 56 3.38 -12.42 9.19
C PHE A 56 3.75 -10.97 8.94
N MET A 57 3.43 -10.08 9.88
CA MET A 57 3.81 -8.66 9.79
C MET A 57 5.33 -8.48 9.80
N ASP A 58 6.05 -9.24 10.61
CA ASP A 58 7.52 -9.25 10.62
C ASP A 58 8.10 -9.70 9.28
N ARG A 59 7.50 -10.70 8.64
CA ARG A 59 7.94 -11.15 7.31
C ARG A 59 7.68 -10.10 6.24
N LEU A 60 6.49 -9.49 6.25
CA LEU A 60 6.14 -8.41 5.34
C LEU A 60 7.11 -7.24 5.47
N ASN A 61 7.41 -6.81 6.70
CA ASN A 61 8.34 -5.72 6.96
C ASN A 61 9.77 -6.04 6.52
N ARG A 62 10.29 -7.24 6.86
CA ARG A 62 11.65 -7.64 6.45
C ARG A 62 11.79 -7.77 4.94
N HIS A 63 10.77 -8.30 4.26
CA HIS A 63 10.79 -8.39 2.81
C HIS A 63 10.83 -7.00 2.17
N ASN A 64 9.98 -6.08 2.63
CA ASN A 64 9.95 -4.71 2.13
C ASN A 64 11.27 -3.97 2.41
N ASP A 65 11.83 -4.11 3.61
CA ASP A 65 13.12 -3.50 3.97
C ASP A 65 14.26 -4.01 3.07
N ALA A 66 14.34 -5.33 2.85
CA ALA A 66 15.34 -5.92 1.96
C ALA A 66 15.20 -5.44 0.51
N VAL A 67 13.97 -5.42 -0.05
CA VAL A 67 13.73 -4.92 -1.41
C VAL A 67 14.17 -3.45 -1.53
N LEU A 68 13.77 -2.60 -0.58
CA LEU A 68 14.07 -1.17 -0.65
C LEU A 68 15.54 -0.85 -0.44
N ARG A 69 16.23 -1.54 0.48
CA ARG A 69 17.64 -1.28 0.77
C ARG A 69 18.56 -1.93 -0.26
N ASP A 70 18.33 -3.20 -0.55
CA ASP A 70 19.29 -4.01 -1.29
C ASP A 70 19.05 -3.96 -2.80
N ASN A 71 17.79 -3.89 -3.24
CA ASN A 71 17.47 -3.85 -4.67
C ASN A 71 17.31 -2.41 -5.18
N GLU A 72 16.54 -1.59 -4.47
CA GLU A 72 16.18 -0.24 -4.92
C GLU A 72 17.14 0.86 -4.44
N GLN A 73 18.04 0.56 -3.48
CA GLN A 73 18.95 1.54 -2.85
C GLN A 73 18.20 2.79 -2.33
N ALA A 74 17.00 2.59 -1.79
CA ALA A 74 16.06 3.64 -1.37
C ALA A 74 15.74 3.56 0.14
N PRO A 75 16.73 3.71 1.03
CA PRO A 75 16.52 3.62 2.48
C PRO A 75 15.61 4.73 3.04
N ASP A 76 15.47 5.85 2.33
CA ASP A 76 14.55 6.94 2.65
C ASP A 76 13.07 6.51 2.55
N LEU A 77 12.76 5.62 1.61
CA LEU A 77 11.40 5.10 1.45
C LEU A 77 11.00 4.17 2.61
N VAL A 78 11.95 3.46 3.22
CA VAL A 78 11.65 2.63 4.40
C VAL A 78 11.07 3.48 5.54
N ALA A 79 11.59 4.68 5.76
CA ALA A 79 11.19 5.53 6.88
C ALA A 79 9.76 6.09 6.76
N SER A 80 9.23 6.19 5.53
CA SER A 80 7.88 6.69 5.23
C SER A 80 6.86 5.58 4.96
N TYR A 81 7.28 4.33 5.16
CA TYR A 81 6.43 3.18 4.89
C TYR A 81 5.42 2.91 6.01
N ASP A 82 4.15 2.66 5.65
CA ASP A 82 3.06 2.43 6.61
C ASP A 82 2.02 1.41 6.08
N TRP A 83 1.78 0.34 6.85
CA TRP A 83 0.79 -0.71 6.56
C TRP A 83 -0.64 -0.39 7.05
N THR A 84 -0.82 0.65 7.90
CA THR A 84 -2.12 1.10 8.42
C THR A 84 -3.09 -0.04 8.72
N VAL A 85 -2.68 -0.94 9.61
CA VAL A 85 -3.40 -2.19 9.87
C VAL A 85 -4.76 -1.92 10.51
N GLN A 86 -5.80 -2.56 9.99
CA GLN A 86 -7.16 -2.58 10.53
C GLN A 86 -7.38 -3.93 11.23
N GLU A 87 -7.54 -3.91 12.56
CA GLU A 87 -7.64 -5.11 13.41
C GLU A 87 -8.93 -5.14 14.25
N ASP A 88 -9.99 -4.46 13.80
CA ASP A 88 -11.31 -4.53 14.44
C ASP A 88 -11.78 -6.00 14.51
N PRO A 89 -12.11 -6.55 15.69
CA PRO A 89 -12.61 -7.93 15.84
C PRO A 89 -13.82 -8.26 14.96
N ALA A 90 -14.61 -7.26 14.56
CA ALA A 90 -15.70 -7.42 13.59
C ALA A 90 -15.22 -7.71 12.16
N LEU A 91 -13.91 -7.87 11.94
CA LEU A 91 -13.29 -8.34 10.70
C LEU A 91 -13.10 -9.86 10.66
N GLU A 92 -13.31 -10.59 11.77
CA GLU A 92 -13.17 -12.05 11.78
C GLU A 92 -14.02 -12.69 10.68
N GLY A 93 -13.39 -13.43 9.77
CA GLY A 93 -14.04 -14.08 8.64
C GLY A 93 -14.60 -13.12 7.57
N ALA A 94 -14.26 -11.83 7.61
CA ALA A 94 -14.75 -10.86 6.64
C ALA A 94 -14.33 -11.22 5.22
N THR A 95 -15.27 -11.13 4.29
CA THR A 95 -15.05 -11.40 2.88
C THR A 95 -14.29 -10.27 2.19
N LYS A 96 -13.68 -10.56 1.04
CA LYS A 96 -13.04 -9.55 0.19
C LYS A 96 -14.00 -8.42 -0.22
N ASP A 97 -15.29 -8.72 -0.37
CA ASP A 97 -16.32 -7.73 -0.73
C ASP A 97 -16.60 -6.77 0.43
N GLU A 98 -16.67 -7.30 1.66
CA GLU A 98 -16.84 -6.49 2.87
C GLU A 98 -15.62 -5.62 3.14
N VAL A 99 -14.41 -6.17 2.98
CA VAL A 99 -13.17 -5.39 3.09
C VAL A 99 -13.13 -4.30 2.03
N ARG A 100 -13.47 -4.60 0.76
CA ARG A 100 -13.56 -3.57 -0.30
C ARG A 100 -14.56 -2.47 0.05
N ARG A 101 -15.68 -2.79 0.70
CA ARG A 101 -16.66 -1.79 1.17
C ARG A 101 -16.08 -0.92 2.30
N ARG A 102 -15.47 -1.54 3.32
CA ARG A 102 -14.85 -0.82 4.45
C ARG A 102 -13.69 0.06 3.99
N PHE A 103 -12.85 -0.43 3.08
CA PHE A 103 -11.75 0.33 2.51
C PHE A 103 -12.23 1.59 1.77
N ARG A 104 -13.28 1.50 0.95
CA ARG A 104 -13.85 2.68 0.28
C ARG A 104 -14.38 3.72 1.26
N GLN A 105 -14.90 3.31 2.41
CA GLN A 105 -15.37 4.21 3.46
C GLN A 105 -14.20 4.87 4.21
N LEU A 106 -13.18 4.10 4.58
CA LEU A 106 -11.99 4.59 5.29
C LEU A 106 -11.13 5.54 4.45
N ARG A 107 -11.02 5.26 3.14
CA ARG A 107 -10.10 5.95 2.24
C ARG A 107 -10.25 7.48 2.22
N GLY A 108 -11.48 7.99 2.33
CA GLY A 108 -11.71 9.45 2.36
C GLY A 108 -11.00 10.10 3.54
N SER A 109 -11.11 9.49 4.72
CA SER A 109 -10.44 9.96 5.95
C SER A 109 -8.92 9.81 5.86
N LEU A 110 -8.41 8.75 5.23
CA LEU A 110 -6.97 8.58 5.02
C LEU A 110 -6.38 9.65 4.11
N ILE A 111 -7.06 9.94 2.99
CA ILE A 111 -6.63 11.02 2.09
C ILE A 111 -6.58 12.33 2.87
N GLN A 112 -7.63 12.65 3.62
CA GLN A 112 -7.69 13.89 4.40
C GLN A 112 -6.57 14.00 5.45
N SER A 113 -6.16 12.90 6.09
CA SER A 113 -5.13 12.94 7.14
C SER A 113 -3.69 12.82 6.63
N GLU A 114 -3.50 12.37 5.39
CA GLU A 114 -2.17 12.05 4.84
C GLU A 114 -1.70 13.00 3.74
N THR A 115 -2.60 13.78 3.15
CA THR A 115 -2.28 14.81 2.17
C THR A 115 -2.17 16.20 2.81
N ALA A 116 -1.54 17.14 2.12
CA ALA A 116 -1.61 18.55 2.50
C ALA A 116 -3.04 19.11 2.39
N ASP A 117 -3.38 20.09 3.23
CA ASP A 117 -4.71 20.69 3.31
C ASP A 117 -5.15 21.38 1.99
N ASP A 118 -4.19 21.78 1.15
CA ASP A 118 -4.36 22.53 -0.08
C ASP A 118 -4.42 21.66 -1.34
N LEU A 119 -4.50 20.33 -1.22
CA LEU A 119 -4.61 19.44 -2.38
C LEU A 119 -5.87 19.76 -3.20
N ASP A 120 -5.68 20.15 -4.46
CA ASP A 120 -6.77 20.54 -5.35
C ASP A 120 -7.71 19.37 -5.72
N ASP A 121 -8.91 19.70 -6.20
CA ASP A 121 -9.95 18.71 -6.51
C ASP A 121 -9.56 17.74 -7.64
N PHE A 122 -8.71 18.17 -8.58
CA PHE A 122 -8.22 17.30 -9.65
C PHE A 122 -7.28 16.25 -9.07
N LYS A 123 -6.29 16.67 -8.28
CA LYS A 123 -5.37 15.76 -7.59
C LYS A 123 -6.07 14.82 -6.63
N LYS A 124 -7.06 15.29 -5.85
CA LYS A 124 -7.89 14.42 -5.00
C LYS A 124 -8.55 13.29 -5.80
N ARG A 125 -9.08 13.61 -6.98
CA ARG A 125 -9.74 12.62 -7.86
C ARG A 125 -8.75 11.63 -8.45
N THR A 126 -7.61 12.09 -8.98
CA THR A 126 -6.62 11.20 -9.63
C THR A 126 -5.87 10.35 -8.62
N LEU A 127 -5.57 10.89 -7.43
CA LEU A 127 -4.88 10.18 -6.34
C LEU A 127 -5.52 8.82 -6.02
N MET A 128 -6.86 8.79 -5.97
CA MET A 128 -7.63 7.58 -5.67
C MET A 128 -7.48 6.46 -6.72
N TRP A 129 -7.09 6.81 -7.95
CA TRP A 129 -6.98 5.89 -9.09
C TRP A 129 -5.53 5.55 -9.45
N GLU A 130 -4.60 6.43 -9.13
CA GLU A 130 -3.20 6.32 -9.49
C GLU A 130 -2.35 5.78 -8.34
N ASN A 131 -2.66 6.17 -7.09
CA ASN A 131 -1.84 5.76 -5.96
C ASN A 131 -2.28 4.41 -5.38
N PRO A 132 -1.42 3.38 -5.36
CA PRO A 132 -1.75 2.05 -4.86
C PRO A 132 -2.32 2.04 -3.44
N ARG A 133 -1.85 2.94 -2.55
CA ARG A 133 -2.31 3.06 -1.15
C ARG A 133 -3.81 3.32 -1.02
N TYR A 134 -4.35 4.10 -1.95
CA TYR A 134 -5.77 4.50 -1.96
C TYR A 134 -6.58 3.73 -3.01
N LYS A 135 -5.92 3.01 -3.91
CA LYS A 135 -6.57 2.18 -4.93
C LYS A 135 -6.83 0.75 -4.44
N TYR A 136 -5.89 0.18 -3.69
CA TYR A 136 -5.89 -1.21 -3.26
C TYR A 136 -5.71 -1.33 -1.76
N CYS A 137 -6.24 -2.41 -1.20
CA CYS A 137 -6.03 -2.83 0.18
C CYS A 137 -5.64 -4.31 0.19
N ILE A 138 -5.02 -4.75 1.27
CA ILE A 138 -4.65 -6.14 1.48
C ILE A 138 -5.66 -6.77 2.42
N HIS A 139 -6.28 -7.86 1.98
CA HIS A 139 -7.15 -8.70 2.80
C HIS A 139 -6.35 -9.92 3.25
N VAL A 140 -6.27 -10.17 4.56
CA VAL A 140 -5.55 -11.31 5.13
C VAL A 140 -6.53 -12.17 5.90
N ASP A 141 -6.92 -13.30 5.30
CA ASP A 141 -7.64 -14.37 5.97
C ASP A 141 -6.67 -15.43 6.51
N SER A 142 -7.22 -16.47 7.15
CA SER A 142 -6.43 -17.56 7.72
C SER A 142 -5.58 -18.28 6.66
N GLU A 143 -6.11 -18.51 5.46
CA GLU A 143 -5.36 -19.16 4.38
C GLU A 143 -4.17 -18.30 3.94
N GLY A 144 -4.41 -17.01 3.66
CA GLY A 144 -3.37 -16.06 3.25
C GLY A 144 -2.28 -15.89 4.31
N LEU A 145 -2.67 -15.84 5.59
CA LEU A 145 -1.74 -15.79 6.72
C LEU A 145 -0.78 -17.00 6.70
N HIS A 146 -1.34 -18.21 6.68
CA HIS A 146 -0.54 -19.43 6.74
C HIS A 146 0.28 -19.67 5.47
N MET A 147 -0.21 -19.32 4.28
CA MET A 147 0.55 -19.42 3.03
C MET A 147 1.83 -18.57 3.07
N VAL A 148 1.71 -17.35 3.59
CA VAL A 148 2.86 -16.46 3.76
C VAL A 148 3.78 -16.96 4.86
N LEU A 149 3.35 -17.74 5.84
CA LEU A 149 4.26 -18.32 6.83
C LEU A 149 4.92 -19.63 6.36
N GLN A 150 4.21 -20.46 5.59
CA GLN A 150 4.72 -21.74 5.08
C GLN A 150 5.82 -21.57 4.04
N ARG A 151 5.72 -20.59 3.14
CA ARG A 151 6.78 -20.26 2.15
C ARG A 151 8.13 -19.85 2.79
N ALA A 152 8.26 -19.82 4.11
CA ALA A 152 9.51 -19.49 4.83
C ALA A 152 10.22 -20.73 5.35
N SER A 153 9.55 -21.90 5.45
CA SER A 153 10.26 -23.13 5.79
C SER A 153 11.10 -23.66 4.64
N ASP A 154 10.80 -23.25 3.40
CA ASP A 154 11.39 -23.85 2.19
C ASP A 154 12.69 -23.16 1.74
N TYR A 155 13.21 -22.22 2.54
CA TYR A 155 14.46 -21.49 2.25
C TYR A 155 15.51 -21.62 3.38
N PHE A 156 15.41 -22.67 4.20
CA PHE A 156 16.48 -23.09 5.13
C PHE A 156 16.94 -24.52 4.83
#